data_AF-A0A972KS27-F1
#
_entry.id   AF-A0A972KS27-F1
#
_cell.length_a   1.000
_cell.length_b   1.000
_cell.length_c   1.000
_cell.angle_alpha   90.00
_cell.angle_beta   90.00
_cell.angle_gamma   90.00
#
_symmetry.space_group_name_H-M   'P 1'
#
loop_
_entity.id
_entity.type
_entity.pdbx_description
1 polymer ?
#
loop_
_entity_poly.entity_id
_entity_poly.type
_entity_poly.pdbx_seq_one_letter_code
_entity_poly.pdbx_strand_id
1 'polypeptide(L)'
;MNTLRYFSVALILALAFSSCGKQKSASESEASASMNLDIQTLKSRIEAYAPVHISADLSHFTDRQRLLIKKLTEAGHLADEIFWKQSAPDAVAVRDSLSNEYSEEAQLYLKYVLINYGPYDRIYEGRRFVGSGPAEKPAGAAFYPQDMSKEEFETYVQAHPERKAELESQFTVVVRDGDELRGVPFHEAYPEVEEIAQKLEEAAEYTDNPSLKQYLTLRAQALRTDDYYASDMAWMDLKGNDIDVVIGPIEHY
;
A
#
# COMPACT_ATOMS: atom_id res chain seq x y z
N MET A 1 24.73 59.93 59.70
CA MET A 1 24.45 59.70 61.13
C MET A 1 23.15 58.93 61.21
N ASN A 2 23.23 57.72 61.81
CA ASN A 2 22.21 56.96 62.56
C ASN A 2 20.74 57.10 62.18
N THR A 3 19.88 56.09 62.09
CA THR A 3 19.76 54.65 62.46
C THR A 3 18.26 54.39 62.15
N LEU A 4 17.76 53.26 61.68
CA LEU A 4 17.53 52.03 62.45
C LEU A 4 16.59 51.15 61.59
N ARG A 5 16.87 49.84 61.58
CA ARG A 5 16.02 48.76 61.02
C ARG A 5 14.73 48.59 61.83
N TYR A 6 13.68 47.97 61.25
CA TYR A 6 13.20 46.61 61.64
C TYR A 6 11.79 46.24 61.10
N PHE A 7 11.73 45.00 60.59
CA PHE A 7 10.65 43.98 60.62
C PHE A 7 9.27 44.17 59.94
N SER A 8 9.14 43.45 58.81
CA SER A 8 8.11 42.46 58.45
C SER A 8 6.75 42.44 59.15
N VAL A 9 5.67 42.55 58.36
CA VAL A 9 4.42 41.81 58.57
C VAL A 9 3.95 41.28 57.21
N ALA A 10 3.78 39.97 57.14
CA ALA A 10 3.23 39.23 56.03
C ALA A 10 1.71 39.44 55.93
N LEU A 11 1.18 39.50 54.70
CA LEU A 11 -0.23 39.19 54.47
C LEU A 11 -0.33 38.22 53.29
N ILE A 12 -0.38 36.95 53.67
CA ILE A 12 -0.77 35.81 52.84
C ILE A 12 -2.27 35.92 52.62
N LEU A 13 -2.72 36.06 51.38
CA LEU A 13 -4.11 35.79 51.02
C LEU A 13 -4.16 34.45 50.29
N ALA A 14 -4.48 33.41 51.04
CA ALA A 14 -4.86 32.11 50.53
C ALA A 14 -6.30 32.18 50.02
N LEU A 15 -6.50 31.88 48.74
CA LEU A 15 -7.80 31.52 48.18
C LEU A 15 -7.69 30.10 47.63
N ALA A 16 -8.00 29.15 48.51
CA ALA A 16 -8.32 27.79 48.13
C ALA A 16 -9.82 27.73 47.86
N PHE A 17 -10.19 27.48 46.60
CA PHE A 17 -11.45 26.83 46.26
C PHE A 17 -11.14 25.61 45.43
N SER A 18 -11.17 24.45 46.09
CA SER A 18 -11.32 23.15 45.45
C SER A 18 -12.67 23.11 44.75
N SER A 19 -12.67 22.79 43.45
CA SER A 19 -13.81 22.14 42.83
C SER A 19 -13.32 20.99 41.97
N CYS A 20 -13.56 19.78 42.49
CA CYS A 20 -13.45 18.53 41.78
C CYS A 20 -14.33 18.55 40.53
N GLY A 21 -13.76 18.21 39.38
CA GLY A 21 -14.54 18.09 38.15
C GLY A 21 -13.76 17.46 37.01
N LYS A 22 -13.54 16.14 37.10
CA LYS A 22 -13.05 15.25 36.03
C LYS A 22 -11.70 15.62 35.42
N GLN A 23 -10.67 15.15 36.11
CA GLN A 23 -9.44 14.68 35.48
C GLN A 23 -9.83 13.65 34.42
N LYS A 24 -9.80 14.05 33.13
CA LYS A 24 -9.77 13.09 32.02
C LYS A 24 -8.41 12.42 32.10
N SER A 25 -8.34 11.36 32.91
CA SER A 25 -7.38 10.30 32.69
C SER A 25 -7.61 9.85 31.25
N ALA A 26 -6.69 10.22 30.36
CA ALA A 26 -6.49 9.50 29.12
C ALA A 26 -5.95 8.13 29.53
N SER A 27 -6.90 7.26 29.90
CA SER A 27 -6.70 5.84 29.93
C SER A 27 -6.47 5.42 28.48
N GLU A 28 -5.20 5.34 28.10
CA GLU A 28 -4.73 4.48 27.00
C GLU A 28 -5.23 3.06 27.28
N SER A 29 -6.40 2.80 26.71
CA SER A 29 -6.96 1.50 26.44
C SER A 29 -7.84 1.72 25.21
N GLU A 30 -7.23 2.12 24.10
CA GLU A 30 -7.78 1.87 22.78
C GLU A 30 -7.69 0.35 22.53
N ALA A 31 -8.55 -0.39 23.23
CA ALA A 31 -8.97 -1.68 22.76
C ALA A 31 -9.66 -1.40 21.42
N SER A 32 -8.99 -1.78 20.33
CA SER A 32 -9.49 -1.86 18.97
C SER A 32 -10.99 -2.19 18.94
N ALA A 33 -11.83 -1.16 18.85
CA ALA A 33 -13.24 -1.34 18.57
C ALA A 33 -13.37 -1.78 17.11
N SER A 34 -14.16 -2.82 16.85
CA SER A 34 -14.46 -3.24 15.48
C SER A 34 -15.09 -2.07 14.72
N MET A 35 -14.49 -1.67 13.59
CA MET A 35 -14.89 -0.52 12.77
C MET A 35 -15.88 -0.92 11.68
N ASN A 36 -16.74 -1.89 11.98
CA ASN A 36 -17.70 -2.45 11.05
C ASN A 36 -18.75 -1.41 10.64
N LEU A 37 -18.76 -1.08 9.36
CA LEU A 37 -19.75 -0.21 8.73
C LEU A 37 -21.15 -0.83 8.83
N ASP A 38 -22.19 -0.04 9.08
CA ASP A 38 -23.54 -0.59 9.04
C ASP A 38 -23.89 -1.11 7.64
N ILE A 39 -24.68 -2.18 7.57
CA ILE A 39 -24.98 -2.89 6.33
C ILE A 39 -25.67 -2.01 5.28
N GLN A 40 -26.48 -1.04 5.68
CA GLN A 40 -27.17 -0.17 4.72
C GLN A 40 -26.19 0.81 4.08
N THR A 41 -25.32 1.42 4.87
CA THR A 41 -24.25 2.26 4.35
C THR A 41 -23.27 1.46 3.49
N LEU A 42 -22.88 0.24 3.90
CA LEU A 42 -22.03 -0.64 3.11
C LEU A 42 -22.63 -0.94 1.73
N LYS A 43 -23.92 -1.29 1.67
CA LYS A 43 -24.63 -1.51 0.39
C LYS A 43 -24.64 -0.25 -0.47
N SER A 44 -24.98 0.90 0.09
CA SER A 44 -24.99 2.18 -0.64
C SER A 44 -23.60 2.53 -1.20
N ARG A 45 -22.53 2.27 -0.43
CA ARG A 45 -21.16 2.49 -0.89
C ARG A 45 -20.73 1.52 -1.99
N ILE A 46 -21.15 0.25 -1.93
CA ILE A 46 -20.94 -0.70 -3.02
C ILE A 46 -21.68 -0.26 -4.28
N GLU A 47 -22.90 0.25 -4.16
CA GLU A 47 -23.73 0.71 -5.29
C GLU A 47 -23.15 1.94 -6.01
N ALA A 48 -22.27 2.70 -5.36
CA ALA A 48 -21.51 3.78 -6.02
C ALA A 48 -20.57 3.25 -7.12
N TYR A 49 -20.22 1.96 -7.08
CA TYR A 49 -19.42 1.29 -8.10
C TYR A 49 -20.34 0.54 -9.06
N ALA A 50 -20.67 1.17 -10.20
CA ALA A 50 -21.49 0.54 -11.22
C ALA A 50 -20.77 -0.69 -11.82
N PRO A 51 -21.36 -1.90 -11.74
CA PRO A 51 -20.75 -3.08 -12.35
C PRO A 51 -20.84 -2.97 -13.87
N VAL A 52 -19.68 -3.02 -14.53
CA VAL A 52 -19.57 -3.00 -15.99
C VAL A 52 -18.85 -4.27 -16.44
N HIS A 53 -19.42 -4.96 -17.43
CA HIS A 53 -18.77 -6.09 -18.06
C HIS A 53 -17.71 -5.59 -19.04
N ILE A 54 -16.44 -5.80 -18.71
CA ILE A 54 -15.31 -5.49 -19.59
C ILE A 54 -15.06 -6.67 -20.53
N SER A 55 -15.09 -6.43 -21.84
CA SER A 55 -14.84 -7.44 -22.87
C SER A 55 -14.13 -6.82 -24.07
N ALA A 56 -13.34 -7.63 -24.77
CA ALA A 56 -12.67 -7.26 -26.01
C ALA A 56 -12.93 -8.30 -27.10
N ASP A 57 -13.00 -7.86 -28.36
CA ASP A 57 -13.04 -8.77 -29.50
C ASP A 57 -11.64 -9.29 -29.81
N LEU A 58 -11.42 -10.59 -29.59
CA LEU A 58 -10.15 -11.27 -29.82
C LEU A 58 -10.15 -12.15 -31.08
N SER A 59 -11.17 -12.01 -31.94
CA SER A 59 -11.34 -12.86 -33.13
C SER A 59 -10.22 -12.68 -34.16
N HIS A 60 -9.65 -11.48 -34.25
CA HIS A 60 -8.56 -11.13 -35.17
C HIS A 60 -7.17 -11.63 -34.74
N PHE A 61 -7.00 -12.03 -33.47
CA PHE A 61 -5.73 -12.56 -32.99
C PHE A 61 -5.46 -13.99 -33.48
N THR A 62 -4.20 -14.26 -33.79
CA THR A 62 -3.72 -15.64 -34.04
C THR A 62 -3.72 -16.46 -32.75
N ASP A 63 -3.63 -17.79 -32.87
CA ASP A 63 -3.51 -18.66 -31.70
C ASP A 63 -2.26 -18.37 -30.86
N ARG A 64 -1.15 -17.97 -31.51
CA ARG A 64 0.07 -17.53 -30.82
C ARG A 64 -0.18 -16.26 -30.02
N GLN A 65 -0.84 -15.25 -30.59
CA GLN A 65 -1.18 -14.02 -29.88
C GLN A 65 -2.17 -14.27 -28.73
N ARG A 66 -3.11 -15.21 -28.86
CA ARG A 66 -3.97 -15.63 -27.74
C ARG A 66 -3.18 -16.25 -26.60
N LEU A 67 -2.16 -17.07 -26.90
CA LEU A 67 -1.25 -17.61 -25.89
C LEU A 67 -0.42 -16.51 -25.23
N LEU A 68 0.08 -15.54 -26.01
CA LEU A 68 0.75 -14.36 -25.47
C LEU A 68 -0.15 -13.63 -24.47
N ILE A 69 -1.38 -13.29 -24.86
CA ILE A 69 -2.34 -12.59 -23.98
C ILE A 69 -2.57 -13.39 -22.71
N LYS A 70 -2.75 -14.71 -22.82
CA LYS A 70 -2.89 -15.59 -21.65
C LYS A 70 -1.71 -15.46 -20.69
N LYS A 71 -0.47 -15.44 -21.20
CA LYS A 71 0.74 -15.27 -20.36
C LYS A 71 0.81 -13.89 -19.71
N LEU A 72 0.44 -12.84 -20.42
CA LEU A 72 0.34 -11.50 -19.84
C LEU A 72 -0.75 -11.42 -18.75
N THR A 73 -1.88 -12.12 -18.92
CA THR A 73 -2.94 -12.20 -17.91
C THR A 73 -2.46 -12.96 -16.67
N GLU A 74 -1.77 -14.09 -16.84
CA GLU A 74 -1.13 -14.83 -15.74
C GLU A 74 -0.15 -13.92 -14.95
N ALA A 75 0.67 -13.13 -15.65
CA ALA A 75 1.56 -12.13 -15.04
C ALA A 75 0.78 -11.02 -14.30
N GLY A 76 -0.31 -10.55 -14.88
CA GLY A 76 -1.17 -9.52 -14.27
C GLY A 76 -1.82 -9.98 -12.95
N HIS A 77 -2.21 -11.25 -12.85
CA HIS A 77 -2.73 -11.81 -11.59
C HIS A 77 -1.67 -11.82 -10.48
N LEU A 78 -0.41 -12.11 -10.81
CA LEU A 78 0.68 -12.05 -9.83
C LEU A 78 0.97 -10.62 -9.38
N ALA A 79 0.90 -9.65 -10.31
CA ALA A 79 1.01 -8.24 -9.96
C ALA A 79 -0.13 -7.77 -9.04
N ASP A 80 -1.35 -8.30 -9.24
CA ASP A 80 -2.49 -8.06 -8.35
C ASP A 80 -2.20 -8.54 -6.91
N GLU A 81 -1.65 -9.74 -6.75
CA GLU A 81 -1.26 -10.28 -5.44
C GLU A 81 -0.17 -9.44 -4.75
N ILE A 82 0.80 -8.91 -5.50
CA ILE A 82 1.78 -7.95 -4.95
C ILE A 82 1.07 -6.69 -4.44
N PHE A 83 0.14 -6.13 -5.22
CA PHE A 83 -0.55 -4.91 -4.82
C PHE A 83 -1.42 -5.11 -3.57
N TRP A 84 -2.03 -6.29 -3.38
CA TRP A 84 -2.69 -6.65 -2.13
C TRP A 84 -1.77 -6.60 -0.91
N LYS A 85 -0.49 -6.99 -1.05
CA LYS A 85 0.49 -6.89 0.03
C LYS A 85 0.93 -5.45 0.30
N GLN A 86 0.96 -4.62 -0.74
CA GLN A 86 1.37 -3.22 -0.67
C GLN A 86 0.28 -2.30 -0.10
N SER A 87 -0.99 -2.63 -0.36
CA SER A 87 -2.11 -1.71 -0.16
C SER A 87 -2.34 -1.35 1.30
N ALA A 88 -2.28 -2.32 2.22
CA ALA A 88 -2.31 -2.13 3.66
C ALA A 88 -1.74 -3.37 4.38
N PRO A 89 -1.20 -3.23 5.60
CA PRO A 89 -0.50 -4.32 6.30
C PRO A 89 -1.35 -5.59 6.53
N ASP A 90 -2.65 -5.42 6.73
CA ASP A 90 -3.58 -6.51 7.03
C ASP A 90 -4.57 -6.79 5.88
N ALA A 91 -4.36 -6.19 4.69
CA ALA A 91 -5.30 -6.33 3.57
C ALA A 91 -5.53 -7.78 3.16
N VAL A 92 -4.45 -8.56 3.01
CA VAL A 92 -4.52 -9.99 2.68
C VAL A 92 -5.24 -10.78 3.78
N ALA A 93 -4.87 -10.56 5.05
CA ALA A 93 -5.48 -11.27 6.18
C ALA A 93 -6.98 -11.00 6.29
N VAL A 94 -7.42 -9.76 6.09
CA VAL A 94 -8.84 -9.38 6.09
C VAL A 94 -9.58 -10.02 4.92
N ARG A 95 -9.03 -9.95 3.70
CA ARG A 95 -9.59 -10.58 2.50
C ARG A 95 -9.81 -12.07 2.72
N ASP A 96 -8.77 -12.76 3.17
CA ASP A 96 -8.78 -14.21 3.33
C ASP A 96 -9.73 -14.63 4.45
N SER A 97 -9.78 -13.90 5.57
CA SER A 97 -10.74 -14.15 6.65
C SER A 97 -12.19 -14.04 6.15
N LEU A 98 -12.53 -12.98 5.41
CA LEU A 98 -13.88 -12.78 4.87
C LEU A 98 -14.24 -13.81 3.80
N SER A 99 -13.27 -14.25 2.98
CA SER A 99 -13.51 -15.29 1.97
C SER A 99 -13.85 -16.65 2.57
N ASN A 100 -13.41 -16.92 3.81
CA ASN A 100 -13.68 -18.17 4.52
C ASN A 100 -15.00 -18.14 5.31
N GLU A 101 -15.72 -17.00 5.31
CA GLU A 101 -17.00 -16.84 5.98
C GLU A 101 -18.15 -16.68 4.97
N TYR A 102 -19.17 -17.54 5.07
CA TYR A 102 -20.25 -17.63 4.09
C TYR A 102 -21.53 -16.85 4.47
N SER A 103 -21.47 -16.01 5.51
CA SER A 103 -22.61 -15.17 5.89
C SER A 103 -22.87 -14.11 4.82
N GLU A 104 -24.14 -13.73 4.61
CA GLU A 104 -24.48 -12.66 3.66
C GLU A 104 -23.75 -11.35 3.99
N GLU A 105 -23.57 -11.09 5.28
CA GLU A 105 -22.82 -9.95 5.79
C GLU A 105 -21.33 -10.03 5.41
N ALA A 106 -20.65 -11.13 5.67
CA ALA A 106 -19.25 -11.31 5.31
C ALA A 106 -19.03 -11.20 3.80
N GLN A 107 -19.95 -11.70 2.97
CA GLN A 107 -19.86 -11.59 1.52
C GLN A 107 -20.03 -10.15 1.02
N LEU A 108 -20.83 -9.32 1.70
CA LEU A 108 -20.92 -7.88 1.40
C LEU A 108 -19.61 -7.17 1.75
N TYR A 109 -19.03 -7.45 2.93
CA TYR A 109 -17.74 -6.88 3.29
C TYR A 109 -16.63 -7.33 2.34
N LEU A 110 -16.58 -8.62 2.00
CA LEU A 110 -15.62 -9.17 1.04
C LEU A 110 -15.71 -8.43 -0.28
N LYS A 111 -16.91 -8.26 -0.83
CA LYS A 111 -17.12 -7.50 -2.08
C LYS A 111 -16.52 -6.10 -1.99
N TYR A 112 -16.72 -5.40 -0.87
CA TYR A 112 -16.20 -4.06 -0.70
C TYR A 112 -14.69 -4.00 -0.44
N VAL A 113 -14.13 -4.99 0.27
CA VAL A 113 -12.68 -5.19 0.43
C VAL A 113 -12.02 -5.42 -0.91
N LEU A 114 -12.60 -6.25 -1.78
CA LEU A 114 -12.10 -6.51 -3.13
C LEU A 114 -12.07 -5.24 -4.00
N ILE A 115 -13.13 -4.41 -3.93
CA ILE A 115 -13.16 -3.13 -4.65
C ILE A 115 -12.04 -2.17 -4.19
N ASN A 116 -11.74 -2.16 -2.89
CA ASN A 116 -10.82 -1.18 -2.30
C ASN A 116 -9.36 -1.67 -2.15
N TYR A 117 -9.08 -2.96 -2.43
CA TYR A 117 -7.81 -3.62 -2.10
C TYR A 117 -7.46 -3.51 -0.60
N GLY A 118 -8.44 -3.78 0.27
CA GLY A 118 -8.21 -3.79 1.72
C GLY A 118 -9.38 -3.22 2.53
N PRO A 119 -9.21 -3.09 3.86
CA PRO A 119 -10.28 -2.71 4.78
C PRO A 119 -10.54 -1.19 4.85
N TYR A 120 -9.95 -0.38 3.97
CA TYR A 120 -10.01 1.08 3.98
C TYR A 120 -10.71 1.62 2.74
N ASP A 121 -11.62 2.57 2.92
CA ASP A 121 -12.46 3.12 1.86
C ASP A 121 -11.73 4.21 1.06
N ARG A 122 -11.48 3.98 -0.23
CA ARG A 122 -10.71 4.90 -1.08
C ARG A 122 -11.47 6.20 -1.42
N ILE A 123 -12.81 6.19 -1.35
CA ILE A 123 -13.64 7.38 -1.65
C ILE A 123 -13.90 8.17 -0.38
N TYR A 124 -14.17 7.50 0.74
CA TYR A 124 -14.51 8.12 2.01
C TYR A 124 -13.29 8.23 2.94
N GLU A 125 -12.33 9.05 2.51
CA GLU A 125 -11.17 9.52 3.31
C GLU A 125 -10.22 8.41 3.81
N GLY A 126 -10.20 7.23 3.18
CA GLY A 126 -9.32 6.14 3.62
C GLY A 126 -9.72 5.56 4.98
N ARG A 127 -10.99 5.70 5.39
CA ARG A 127 -11.45 5.19 6.69
C ARG A 127 -11.63 3.68 6.67
N ARG A 128 -11.24 3.02 7.76
CA ARG A 128 -11.50 1.60 7.96
C ARG A 128 -13.00 1.34 8.03
N PHE A 129 -13.45 0.27 7.37
CA PHE A 129 -14.87 -0.11 7.33
C PHE A 129 -15.16 -1.53 7.79
N VAL A 130 -14.14 -2.34 8.07
CA VAL A 130 -14.30 -3.71 8.54
C VAL A 130 -13.16 -4.13 9.46
N GLY A 131 -13.51 -4.90 10.48
CA GLY A 131 -12.58 -5.50 11.42
C GLY A 131 -11.90 -4.48 12.35
N SER A 132 -10.79 -4.93 12.93
CA SER A 132 -9.95 -4.20 13.86
C SER A 132 -8.78 -3.51 13.16
N GLY A 133 -8.35 -2.36 13.66
CA GLY A 133 -7.14 -1.68 13.21
C GLY A 133 -7.26 -0.15 13.30
N PRO A 134 -6.26 0.59 12.80
CA PRO A 134 -6.32 2.05 12.72
C PRO A 134 -7.60 2.52 12.01
N ALA A 135 -8.18 3.61 12.49
CA ALA A 135 -9.38 4.21 11.88
C ALA A 135 -9.08 4.78 10.48
N GLU A 136 -7.85 5.25 10.27
CA GLU A 136 -7.37 5.80 9.00
C GLU A 136 -6.31 4.87 8.41
N LYS A 137 -6.27 4.80 7.07
CA LYS A 137 -5.23 4.06 6.36
C LYS A 137 -3.85 4.61 6.71
N PRO A 138 -2.88 3.79 7.13
CA PRO A 138 -1.50 4.23 7.35
C PRO A 138 -0.95 4.93 6.10
N ALA A 139 -0.37 6.12 6.28
CA ALA A 139 0.16 6.92 5.17
C ALA A 139 1.27 6.20 4.39
N GLY A 140 2.08 5.38 5.08
CA GLY A 140 3.10 4.54 4.46
C GLY A 140 2.56 3.24 3.84
N ALA A 141 1.24 3.02 3.86
CA ALA A 141 0.61 1.74 3.49
C ALA A 141 1.37 0.55 4.11
N ALA A 142 1.83 -0.41 3.31
CA ALA A 142 2.69 -1.50 3.76
C ALA A 142 4.16 -1.35 3.31
N PHE A 143 4.61 -0.15 2.93
CA PHE A 143 5.98 0.11 2.46
C PHE A 143 6.96 0.48 3.58
N TYR A 144 6.45 0.82 4.77
CA TYR A 144 7.23 1.29 5.91
C TYR A 144 6.81 0.57 7.20
N PRO A 145 7.67 0.54 8.24
CA PRO A 145 7.28 0.05 9.55
C PRO A 145 6.09 0.84 10.10
N GLN A 146 5.10 0.15 10.65
CA GLN A 146 3.82 0.75 11.04
C GLN A 146 3.90 1.68 12.26
N ASP A 147 4.98 1.53 13.04
CA ASP A 147 5.28 2.37 14.20
C ASP A 147 6.22 3.53 13.86
N MET A 148 6.71 3.61 12.62
CA MET A 148 7.68 4.62 12.22
C MET A 148 6.99 5.93 11.85
N SER A 149 7.48 7.02 12.44
CA SER A 149 7.06 8.36 12.05
C SER A 149 7.86 8.87 10.86
N LYS A 150 7.30 9.84 10.13
CA LYS A 150 8.02 10.54 9.06
C LYS A 150 9.29 11.24 9.57
N GLU A 151 9.22 11.87 10.74
CA GLU A 151 10.36 12.58 11.35
C GLU A 151 11.48 11.61 11.73
N GLU A 152 11.14 10.43 12.23
CA GLU A 152 12.09 9.36 12.52
C GLU A 152 12.83 8.93 11.24
N PHE A 153 12.09 8.67 10.16
CA PHE A 153 12.67 8.30 8.86
C PHE A 153 13.61 9.39 8.32
N GLU A 154 13.15 10.64 8.29
CA GLU A 154 13.93 11.78 7.78
C GLU A 154 15.21 12.00 8.61
N THR A 155 15.12 11.84 9.94
CA THR A 155 16.26 11.95 10.84
C THR A 155 17.27 10.82 10.61
N TYR A 156 16.77 9.59 10.44
CA TYR A 156 17.63 8.45 10.15
C TYR A 156 18.38 8.63 8.82
N VAL A 157 17.68 9.01 7.74
CA VAL A 157 18.29 9.25 6.43
C VAL A 157 19.36 10.35 6.48
N GLN A 158 19.13 11.41 7.26
CA GLN A 158 20.12 12.47 7.45
C GLN A 158 21.37 12.00 8.21
N ALA A 159 21.21 11.12 9.21
CA ALA A 159 22.31 10.54 9.96
C ALA A 159 23.09 9.47 9.18
N HIS A 160 22.44 8.84 8.19
CA HIS A 160 22.97 7.73 7.39
C HIS A 160 22.94 8.05 5.88
N PRO A 161 23.70 9.06 5.40
CA PRO A 161 23.69 9.47 4.00
C PRO A 161 24.11 8.35 3.04
N GLU A 162 24.87 7.36 3.50
CA GLU A 162 25.24 6.16 2.76
C GLU A 162 24.06 5.23 2.43
N ARG A 163 22.97 5.29 3.22
CA ARG A 163 21.73 4.50 3.00
C ARG A 163 20.63 5.28 2.29
N LYS A 164 20.82 6.58 2.08
CA LYS A 164 19.81 7.45 1.49
C LYS A 164 19.27 6.91 0.16
N ALA A 165 20.15 6.43 -0.71
CA ALA A 165 19.78 5.95 -2.04
C ALA A 165 18.86 4.71 -1.97
N GLU A 166 19.11 3.77 -1.06
CA GLU A 166 18.22 2.62 -0.88
C GLU A 166 16.94 2.98 -0.13
N LEU A 167 16.98 3.88 0.85
CA LEU A 167 15.81 4.22 1.68
C LEU A 167 14.80 5.13 0.97
N GLU A 168 15.26 6.01 0.08
CA GLU A 168 14.41 6.91 -0.73
C GLU A 168 14.10 6.32 -2.12
N SER A 169 14.52 5.08 -2.40
CA SER A 169 14.21 4.42 -3.67
C SER A 169 12.71 4.17 -3.82
N GLN A 170 12.20 4.36 -5.03
CA GLN A 170 10.82 4.02 -5.39
C GLN A 170 10.58 2.51 -5.47
N PHE A 171 11.65 1.71 -5.41
CA PHE A 171 11.62 0.26 -5.62
C PHE A 171 12.11 -0.51 -4.40
N THR A 172 11.92 0.04 -3.21
CA THR A 172 12.27 -0.61 -1.95
C THR A 172 11.16 -0.53 -0.91
N VAL A 173 11.03 -1.57 -0.10
CA VAL A 173 10.25 -1.56 1.15
C VAL A 173 11.21 -1.24 2.30
N VAL A 174 10.88 -0.26 3.13
CA VAL A 174 11.69 0.08 4.30
C VAL A 174 11.32 -0.84 5.45
N VAL A 175 12.32 -1.49 6.04
CA VAL A 175 12.16 -2.39 7.19
C VAL A 175 13.10 -2.00 8.33
N ARG A 176 12.72 -2.38 9.56
CA ARG A 176 13.62 -2.34 10.71
C ARG A 176 14.48 -3.61 10.74
N ASP A 177 15.78 -3.43 10.94
CA ASP A 177 16.75 -4.50 11.23
C ASP A 177 17.44 -4.17 12.56
N GLY A 178 16.82 -4.59 13.66
CA GLY A 178 17.17 -4.10 14.99
C GLY A 178 16.86 -2.61 15.13
N ASP A 179 17.88 -1.82 15.49
CA ASP A 179 17.78 -0.36 15.61
C ASP A 179 18.06 0.37 14.27
N GLU A 180 18.39 -0.38 13.21
CA GLU A 180 18.69 0.18 11.89
C GLU A 180 17.47 0.12 10.95
N LEU A 181 17.46 1.01 9.96
CA LEU A 181 16.56 0.94 8.80
C LEU A 181 17.32 0.43 7.58
N ARG A 182 16.66 -0.42 6.79
CA ARG A 182 17.15 -0.95 5.52
C ARG A 182 16.09 -0.84 4.43
N GLY A 183 16.51 -0.48 3.22
CA GLY A 183 15.68 -0.61 2.01
C GLY A 183 15.78 -2.04 1.46
N VAL A 184 14.67 -2.76 1.39
CA VAL A 184 14.59 -4.08 0.75
C VAL A 184 14.12 -3.91 -0.68
N PRO A 185 14.95 -4.22 -1.70
CA PRO A 185 14.56 -4.13 -3.10
C PRO A 185 13.28 -4.93 -3.40
N PHE A 186 12.44 -4.46 -4.32
CA PHE A 186 11.16 -5.11 -4.64
C PHE A 186 11.34 -6.54 -5.16
N HIS A 187 12.39 -6.81 -5.95
CA HIS A 187 12.69 -8.17 -6.42
C HIS A 187 13.04 -9.14 -5.26
N GLU A 188 13.47 -8.64 -4.11
CA GLU A 188 13.67 -9.43 -2.89
C GLU A 188 12.41 -9.46 -2.01
N ALA A 189 11.71 -8.34 -1.89
CA ALA A 189 10.53 -8.19 -1.04
C ALA A 189 9.32 -9.00 -1.56
N TYR A 190 9.23 -9.20 -2.87
CA TYR A 190 8.10 -9.83 -3.53
C TYR A 190 8.53 -11.03 -4.38
N PRO A 191 8.42 -12.26 -3.87
CA PRO A 191 8.85 -13.47 -4.61
C PRO A 191 8.06 -13.69 -5.91
N GLU A 192 6.84 -13.15 -6.02
CA GLU A 192 6.02 -13.18 -7.24
C GLU A 192 6.72 -12.57 -8.46
N VAL A 193 7.66 -11.64 -8.23
CA VAL A 193 8.38 -10.90 -9.29
C VAL A 193 9.14 -11.84 -10.22
N GLU A 194 9.73 -12.92 -9.70
CA GLU A 194 10.41 -13.91 -10.53
C GLU A 194 9.42 -14.65 -11.45
N GLU A 195 8.24 -15.02 -10.94
CA GLU A 195 7.24 -15.70 -11.74
C GLU A 195 6.65 -14.76 -12.80
N ILE A 196 6.44 -13.46 -12.47
CA ILE A 196 6.06 -12.45 -13.45
C ILE A 196 7.12 -12.37 -14.56
N ALA A 197 8.40 -12.27 -14.20
CA ALA A 197 9.49 -12.20 -15.17
C ALA A 197 9.51 -13.41 -16.13
N GLN A 198 9.35 -14.63 -15.60
CA GLN A 198 9.23 -15.84 -16.40
C GLN A 198 8.03 -15.80 -17.35
N LYS A 199 6.86 -15.32 -16.89
CA LYS A 199 5.66 -15.20 -17.73
C LYS A 199 5.85 -14.18 -18.85
N LEU A 200 6.57 -13.08 -18.61
CA LEU A 200 6.93 -12.12 -19.66
C LEU A 200 7.89 -12.73 -20.69
N GLU A 201 8.87 -13.53 -20.25
CA GLU A 201 9.76 -14.26 -21.15
C GLU A 201 9.00 -15.31 -21.99
N GLU A 202 8.09 -16.06 -21.38
CA GLU A 202 7.20 -16.98 -22.10
C GLU A 202 6.32 -16.24 -23.11
N ALA A 203 5.74 -15.09 -22.73
CA ALA A 203 4.95 -14.24 -23.63
C ALA A 203 5.79 -13.75 -24.83
N ALA A 204 7.06 -13.42 -24.60
CA ALA A 204 7.99 -12.96 -25.62
C ALA A 204 8.29 -14.02 -26.70
N GLU A 205 8.11 -15.30 -26.40
CA GLU A 205 8.23 -16.40 -27.39
C GLU A 205 7.01 -16.56 -28.30
N TYR A 206 5.87 -15.98 -27.91
CA TYR A 206 4.62 -16.05 -28.66
C TYR A 206 4.36 -14.82 -29.54
N THR A 207 5.14 -13.74 -29.41
CA THR A 207 5.07 -12.59 -30.32
C THR A 207 6.06 -12.74 -31.47
N ASP A 208 5.61 -12.37 -32.67
CA ASP A 208 6.48 -12.19 -33.84
C ASP A 208 6.86 -10.71 -34.03
N ASN A 209 6.28 -9.80 -33.23
CA ASN A 209 6.64 -8.38 -33.25
C ASN A 209 7.94 -8.15 -32.45
N PRO A 210 9.02 -7.63 -33.09
CA PRO A 210 10.31 -7.50 -32.46
C PRO A 210 10.35 -6.46 -31.34
N SER A 211 9.58 -5.36 -31.44
CA SER A 211 9.54 -4.33 -30.39
C SER A 211 8.87 -4.84 -29.12
N LEU A 212 7.75 -5.56 -29.26
CA LEU A 212 7.08 -6.20 -28.14
C LEU A 212 7.95 -7.30 -27.52
N LYS A 213 8.62 -8.11 -28.33
CA LYS A 213 9.58 -9.11 -27.82
C LYS A 213 10.66 -8.45 -26.97
N GLN A 214 11.28 -7.40 -27.49
CA GLN A 214 12.33 -6.66 -26.80
C GLN A 214 11.85 -6.06 -25.49
N TYR A 215 10.68 -5.40 -25.48
CA TYR A 215 10.10 -4.84 -24.26
C TYR A 215 9.84 -5.92 -23.20
N LEU A 216 9.19 -7.02 -23.55
CA LEU A 216 8.88 -8.10 -22.60
C LEU A 216 10.15 -8.71 -21.99
N THR A 217 11.18 -8.93 -22.80
CA THR A 217 12.48 -9.42 -22.31
C THR A 217 13.15 -8.42 -21.37
N LEU A 218 13.20 -7.14 -21.74
CA LEU A 218 13.81 -6.10 -20.89
C LEU A 218 13.02 -5.88 -19.61
N ARG A 219 11.68 -5.93 -19.66
CA ARG A 219 10.83 -5.77 -18.47
C ARG A 219 10.98 -6.96 -17.52
N ALA A 220 11.15 -8.18 -18.03
CA ALA A 220 11.48 -9.34 -17.22
C ALA A 220 12.83 -9.18 -16.48
N GLN A 221 13.84 -8.64 -17.17
CA GLN A 221 15.13 -8.33 -16.54
C GLN A 221 15.01 -7.21 -15.50
N ALA A 222 14.27 -6.14 -15.83
CA ALA A 222 14.03 -5.02 -14.92
C ALA A 222 13.39 -5.49 -13.61
N LEU A 223 12.38 -6.35 -13.69
CA LEU A 223 11.74 -6.95 -12.53
C LEU A 223 12.73 -7.68 -11.61
N ARG A 224 13.75 -8.35 -12.15
CA ARG A 224 14.76 -9.07 -11.34
C ARG A 224 15.86 -8.18 -10.77
N THR A 225 15.95 -6.92 -11.21
CA THR A 225 17.07 -6.03 -10.91
C THR A 225 16.65 -4.69 -10.32
N ASP A 226 15.35 -4.40 -10.32
CA ASP A 226 14.74 -3.10 -10.00
C ASP A 226 15.28 -1.92 -10.85
N ASP A 227 15.91 -2.19 -12.00
CA ASP A 227 16.31 -1.17 -12.99
C ASP A 227 15.36 -1.17 -14.19
N TYR A 228 14.40 -0.25 -14.15
CA TYR A 228 13.31 -0.19 -15.13
C TYR A 228 13.62 0.68 -16.36
N TYR A 229 14.69 1.49 -16.34
CA TYR A 229 14.91 2.54 -17.34
C TYR A 229 14.95 2.01 -18.79
N ALA A 230 15.74 0.95 -19.02
CA ALA A 230 15.86 0.36 -20.36
C ALA A 230 14.53 -0.25 -20.84
N SER A 231 13.77 -0.86 -19.93
CA SER A 231 12.47 -1.45 -20.26
C SER A 231 11.40 -0.39 -20.51
N ASP A 232 11.44 0.74 -19.80
CA ASP A 232 10.51 1.87 -20.00
C ASP A 232 10.74 2.52 -21.36
N MET A 233 12.00 2.61 -21.79
CA MET A 233 12.31 3.12 -23.13
C MET A 233 11.84 2.15 -24.22
N ALA A 234 12.00 0.85 -24.01
CA ALA A 234 11.45 -0.15 -24.93
C ALA A 234 9.91 -0.13 -24.97
N TRP A 235 9.24 0.18 -23.86
CA TRP A 235 7.79 0.37 -23.82
C TRP A 235 7.36 1.58 -24.67
N MET A 236 8.03 2.72 -24.51
CA MET A 236 7.76 3.91 -25.31
C MET A 236 8.00 3.70 -26.82
N ASP A 237 8.92 2.81 -27.18
CA ASP A 237 9.26 2.46 -28.56
C ASP A 237 8.36 1.36 -29.18
N LEU A 238 7.37 0.85 -28.43
CA LEU A 238 6.43 -0.17 -28.93
C LEU A 238 5.72 0.32 -30.19
N LYS A 239 5.75 -0.52 -31.24
CA LYS A 239 5.14 -0.19 -32.53
C LYS A 239 4.75 -1.43 -33.33
N GLY A 240 3.77 -1.24 -34.22
CA GLY A 240 3.36 -2.28 -35.18
C GLY A 240 2.82 -3.55 -34.52
N ASN A 241 2.13 -3.41 -33.39
CA ASN A 241 1.49 -4.50 -32.67
C ASN A 241 0.11 -4.04 -32.16
N ASP A 242 -0.82 -4.97 -32.01
CA ASP A 242 -2.19 -4.71 -31.53
C ASP A 242 -2.36 -5.03 -30.02
N ILE A 243 -1.26 -5.27 -29.30
CA ILE A 243 -1.24 -5.71 -27.89
C ILE A 243 -0.36 -4.77 -27.09
N ASP A 244 -0.98 -3.74 -26.51
CA ASP A 244 -0.30 -2.85 -25.56
C ASP A 244 -0.36 -3.43 -24.14
N VAL A 245 0.77 -3.38 -23.44
CA VAL A 245 0.90 -3.91 -22.08
C VAL A 245 1.88 -3.09 -21.26
N VAL A 246 1.42 -2.66 -20.09
CA VAL A 246 2.21 -1.98 -19.07
C VAL A 246 2.12 -2.82 -17.80
N ILE A 247 3.28 -3.25 -17.27
CA ILE A 247 3.34 -4.07 -16.04
C ILE A 247 4.63 -3.80 -15.26
N GLY A 248 4.49 -3.39 -14.00
CA GLY A 248 5.61 -3.06 -13.11
C GLY A 248 5.21 -2.03 -12.06
N PRO A 249 6.12 -1.68 -11.13
CA PRO A 249 5.92 -0.59 -10.19
C PRO A 249 6.03 0.77 -10.90
N ILE A 250 4.97 1.59 -10.87
CA ILE A 250 4.90 2.83 -11.67
C ILE A 250 4.46 4.02 -10.80
N GLU A 251 3.32 3.89 -10.15
CA GLU A 251 2.65 5.00 -9.49
C GLU A 251 3.00 5.10 -8.00
N HIS A 252 3.05 6.31 -7.47
CA HIS A 252 3.44 6.63 -6.09
C HIS A 252 2.43 7.53 -5.36
N TYR A 253 1.14 7.40 -5.71
CA TYR A 253 0.02 8.20 -5.19
C TYR A 253 -0.12 8.19 -3.66
#